data_AF-A0A3M7AJR8-F1
#
_entry.id   AF-A0A3M7AJR8-F1
#
_cell.length_a   1.000
_cell.length_b   1.000
_cell.length_c   1.000
_cell.angle_alpha   90.00
_cell.angle_beta   90.00
_cell.angle_gamma   90.00
#
_symmetry.space_group_name_H-M   'P 1'
#
loop_
_entity.id
_entity.type
_entity.pdbx_description
1 polymer ?
#
loop_
_entity_poly.entity_id
_entity_poly.type
_entity_poly.pdbx_seq_one_letter_code
_entity_poly.pdbx_strand_id
1 'polypeptide(L)'
;MANFNSLPKAIRERIYELHLTQEEPISLERYRYLVQDDLYTRDGRRMPALLQVSRKIEKEAAPFFYAKNDFEFGFLADITYFAALSWPRHRHLIRRLTVTWRWRDFGASECFRSLASMRNLDELFIRVDEEEMLLKMLNKSNFHHTLVFDPRSTPQENLAMLRHPGLVGLLKLRVSKVRFIELANDGDMRGGPIPGGVLETIIAPKVMGSESTEKRVNKRAFPFLSLSPELRNRIYDLLLQLDGPISPSPKEPSSASNTGRALGTDRTASALSILAVNHQIHDEAVGIFYHHNAFIFHHILHLHGFIQKLGSVRRSMITDITVYYEDFERGGISLVDLTFDLLKSLTGLRKLEVLMRYQLFTRKDWQHYCGSPELLRRANPCLIPGMKMLFALRGITSICIRDEALEDKYDAARQQPDTDWNTMALRSAEKLTQVMEHFNAALQQAQTGKVNHALLEDKKWQVRDKFPELEDDEAVTTEYGIEV
;
A
#
# COMPACT_ATOMS: atom_id res chain seq x y z
N MET A 1 -42.45 -13.05 56.01
CA MET A 1 -42.51 -12.49 54.64
C MET A 1 -41.80 -13.44 53.69
N ALA A 2 -42.38 -13.74 52.53
CA ALA A 2 -41.73 -14.59 51.52
C ALA A 2 -40.51 -13.86 50.93
N ASN A 3 -39.36 -14.55 50.85
CA ASN A 3 -38.12 -14.00 50.27
C ASN A 3 -38.07 -14.45 48.79
N PHE A 4 -37.62 -13.60 47.86
CA PHE A 4 -37.39 -14.01 46.47
C PHE A 4 -36.54 -15.30 46.37
N ASN A 5 -35.57 -15.45 47.27
CA ASN A 5 -34.72 -16.63 47.35
C ASN A 5 -35.44 -17.93 47.79
N SER A 6 -36.66 -17.85 48.33
CA SER A 6 -37.47 -19.02 48.69
C SER A 6 -38.32 -19.54 47.53
N LEU A 7 -38.40 -18.82 46.41
CA LEU A 7 -39.05 -19.34 45.19
C LEU A 7 -38.28 -20.54 44.63
N PRO A 8 -38.94 -21.54 44.01
CA PRO A 8 -38.25 -22.58 43.24
C PRO A 8 -37.30 -22.00 42.19
N LYS A 9 -36.14 -22.64 41.97
CA LYS A 9 -35.10 -22.15 41.05
C LYS A 9 -35.65 -21.90 39.64
N ALA A 10 -36.47 -22.80 39.12
CA ALA A 10 -37.08 -22.68 37.78
C ALA A 10 -37.93 -21.41 37.65
N ILE A 11 -38.65 -21.02 38.71
CA ILE A 11 -39.44 -19.78 38.71
C ILE A 11 -38.51 -18.56 38.68
N ARG A 12 -37.43 -18.58 39.48
CA ARG A 12 -36.43 -17.48 39.46
C ARG A 12 -35.76 -17.35 38.09
N GLU A 13 -35.35 -18.46 37.48
CA GLU A 13 -34.75 -18.49 36.15
C GLU A 13 -35.71 -17.92 35.08
N ARG A 14 -37.01 -18.27 35.16
CA ARG A 14 -38.02 -17.69 34.27
C ARG A 14 -38.19 -16.19 34.48
N ILE A 15 -38.14 -15.70 35.72
CA ILE A 15 -38.17 -14.28 36.03
C ILE A 15 -36.93 -13.58 35.46
N TYR A 16 -35.73 -14.16 35.63
CA TYR A 16 -34.49 -13.59 35.08
C TYR A 16 -34.55 -13.51 33.57
N GLU A 17 -35.01 -14.56 32.89
CA GLU A 17 -35.19 -14.56 31.44
C GLU A 17 -36.10 -13.41 31.02
N LEU A 18 -37.32 -13.33 31.55
CA LEU A 18 -38.29 -12.29 31.17
C LEU A 18 -37.80 -10.85 31.41
N HIS A 19 -36.93 -10.61 32.38
CA HIS A 19 -36.48 -9.25 32.74
C HIS A 19 -35.11 -8.87 32.19
N LEU A 20 -34.25 -9.84 31.90
CA LEU A 20 -32.85 -9.59 31.53
C LEU A 20 -32.57 -9.88 30.07
N THR A 21 -33.42 -10.62 29.36
CA THR A 21 -33.28 -10.77 27.91
C THR A 21 -34.02 -9.65 27.19
N GLN A 22 -33.44 -9.16 26.11
CA GLN A 22 -33.98 -8.15 25.22
C GLN A 22 -34.13 -8.79 23.84
N GLU A 23 -35.19 -8.42 23.13
CA GLU A 23 -35.41 -8.90 21.75
C GLU A 23 -34.47 -8.20 20.77
N GLU A 24 -34.13 -6.94 21.05
CA GLU A 24 -33.21 -6.13 20.25
C GLU A 24 -31.77 -6.23 20.76
N PRO A 25 -30.76 -6.12 19.87
CA PRO A 25 -29.37 -6.04 20.29
C PRO A 25 -29.11 -4.89 21.26
N ILE A 26 -28.33 -5.16 22.31
CA ILE A 26 -27.99 -4.17 23.32
C ILE A 26 -26.84 -3.31 22.83
N SER A 27 -27.15 -2.06 22.46
CA SER A 27 -26.15 -1.04 22.16
C SER A 27 -25.38 -0.56 23.40
N LEU A 28 -24.25 0.12 23.22
CA LEU A 28 -23.52 0.72 24.37
C LEU A 28 -24.40 1.73 25.13
N GLU A 29 -25.17 2.55 24.41
CA GLU A 29 -26.08 3.52 25.01
C GLU A 29 -27.20 2.81 25.78
N ARG A 30 -27.79 1.76 25.20
CA ARG A 30 -28.80 0.95 25.88
C ARG A 30 -28.22 0.26 27.11
N TYR A 31 -26.99 -0.25 27.04
CA TYR A 31 -26.29 -0.82 28.19
C TYR A 31 -26.10 0.21 29.30
N ARG A 32 -25.64 1.44 28.98
CA ARG A 32 -25.51 2.55 29.95
C ARG A 32 -26.82 2.86 30.65
N TYR A 33 -27.92 2.92 29.89
CA TYR A 33 -29.26 3.11 30.44
C TYR A 33 -29.64 1.97 31.41
N LEU A 34 -29.46 0.71 31.00
CA LEU A 34 -29.83 -0.47 31.81
C LEU A 34 -29.02 -0.58 33.12
N VAL A 35 -27.79 -0.08 33.14
CA VAL A 35 -26.92 -0.10 34.33
C VAL A 35 -26.95 1.20 35.13
N GLN A 36 -27.78 2.18 34.73
CA GLN A 36 -27.91 3.50 35.35
C GLN A 36 -26.55 4.21 35.48
N ASP A 37 -25.82 4.28 34.36
CA ASP A 37 -24.54 4.98 34.28
C ASP A 37 -24.76 6.51 34.31
N ASP A 38 -24.90 7.08 35.51
CA ASP A 38 -24.93 8.52 35.68
C ASP A 38 -23.52 9.10 35.50
N LEU A 39 -23.39 10.07 34.59
CA LEU A 39 -22.15 10.77 34.20
C LEU A 39 -21.30 11.29 35.37
N TYR A 40 -21.88 11.41 36.56
CA TYR A 40 -21.26 11.93 37.77
C TYR A 40 -20.49 10.87 38.59
N THR A 41 -20.60 9.59 38.26
CA THR A 41 -19.97 8.52 39.03
C THR A 41 -18.71 8.01 38.36
N ARG A 42 -17.60 8.71 38.65
CA ARG A 42 -16.35 8.60 37.87
C ARG A 42 -15.65 7.24 37.91
N ASP A 43 -15.95 6.33 38.85
CA ASP A 43 -15.16 5.10 39.07
C ASP A 43 -15.97 3.86 39.51
N GLY A 44 -17.16 3.64 38.93
CA GLY A 44 -18.01 2.50 39.27
C GLY A 44 -18.09 1.45 38.17
N ARG A 45 -17.72 0.20 38.45
CA ARG A 45 -18.20 -0.94 37.64
C ARG A 45 -19.69 -1.11 37.87
N ARG A 46 -20.48 -1.10 36.81
CA ARG A 46 -21.96 -1.13 36.86
C ARG A 46 -22.50 -2.47 36.38
N MET A 47 -23.72 -2.79 36.83
CA MET A 47 -24.49 -3.95 36.38
C MET A 47 -25.99 -3.61 36.48
N PRO A 48 -26.89 -4.29 35.74
CA PRO A 48 -28.32 -4.01 35.83
C PRO A 48 -28.84 -4.14 37.27
N ALA A 49 -29.84 -3.34 37.63
CA ALA A 49 -30.32 -3.20 39.02
C ALA A 49 -30.65 -4.55 39.69
N LEU A 50 -31.24 -5.49 38.95
CA LEU A 50 -31.58 -6.82 39.47
C LEU A 50 -30.35 -7.61 39.95
N LEU A 51 -29.20 -7.47 39.26
CA LEU A 51 -27.96 -8.14 39.64
C LEU A 51 -27.33 -7.50 40.89
N GLN A 52 -27.66 -6.25 41.21
CA GLN A 52 -27.15 -5.54 42.38
C GLN A 52 -27.83 -5.98 43.69
N VAL A 53 -29.00 -6.64 43.63
CA VAL A 53 -29.82 -6.99 44.81
C VAL A 53 -29.09 -7.92 45.77
N SER A 54 -28.42 -8.96 45.27
CA SER A 54 -27.62 -9.86 46.10
C SER A 54 -26.61 -10.65 45.27
N ARG A 55 -25.49 -11.08 45.89
CA ARG A 55 -24.48 -11.94 45.22
C ARG A 55 -25.05 -13.26 44.69
N LYS A 56 -26.08 -13.80 45.34
CA LYS A 56 -26.74 -15.05 44.89
C LYS A 56 -27.53 -14.79 43.60
N ILE A 57 -28.35 -13.74 43.60
CA ILE A 57 -29.10 -13.32 42.40
C ILE A 57 -28.12 -12.96 41.29
N GLU A 58 -27.05 -12.22 41.57
CA GLU A 58 -26.01 -11.90 40.58
C GLU A 58 -25.47 -13.16 39.88
N LYS A 59 -25.09 -14.19 40.66
CA LYS A 59 -24.55 -15.44 40.11
C LYS A 59 -25.57 -16.21 39.28
N GLU A 60 -26.83 -16.25 39.70
CA GLU A 60 -27.89 -16.96 38.98
C GLU A 60 -28.35 -16.20 37.74
N ALA A 61 -28.41 -14.87 37.80
CA ALA A 61 -29.06 -14.02 36.80
C ALA A 61 -28.08 -13.46 35.75
N ALA A 62 -26.80 -13.25 36.08
CA ALA A 62 -25.82 -12.72 35.13
C ALA A 62 -25.71 -13.54 33.83
N PRO A 63 -25.77 -14.88 33.82
CA PRO A 63 -25.78 -15.64 32.57
C PRO A 63 -26.97 -15.31 31.66
N PHE A 64 -28.14 -14.98 32.22
CA PHE A 64 -29.29 -14.58 31.41
C PHE A 64 -29.06 -13.24 30.72
N PHE A 65 -28.50 -12.26 31.43
CA PHE A 65 -28.21 -10.95 30.84
C PHE A 65 -27.05 -10.98 29.84
N TYR A 66 -25.93 -11.60 30.18
CA TYR A 66 -24.74 -11.51 29.35
C TYR A 66 -24.67 -12.59 28.26
N ALA A 67 -25.23 -13.79 28.50
CA ALA A 67 -25.09 -14.90 27.55
C ALA A 67 -26.24 -15.02 26.55
N LYS A 68 -27.46 -14.58 26.91
CA LYS A 68 -28.65 -14.70 26.04
C LYS A 68 -28.94 -13.45 25.20
N ASN A 69 -28.29 -12.33 25.46
CA ASN A 69 -28.44 -11.12 24.66
C ASN A 69 -27.35 -10.99 23.61
N ASP A 70 -27.72 -10.40 22.49
CA ASP A 70 -26.78 -9.95 21.48
C ASP A 70 -26.31 -8.54 21.84
N PHE A 71 -24.99 -8.31 21.78
CA PHE A 71 -24.42 -6.97 21.98
C PHE A 71 -24.03 -6.38 20.63
N GLU A 72 -24.34 -5.11 20.42
CA GLU A 72 -24.04 -4.44 19.17
C GLU A 72 -23.40 -3.07 19.41
N PHE A 73 -22.18 -2.88 18.94
CA PHE A 73 -21.41 -1.66 19.16
C PHE A 73 -21.19 -0.92 17.84
N GLY A 74 -21.61 0.35 17.82
CA GLY A 74 -21.52 1.21 16.64
C GLY A 74 -20.09 1.59 16.29
N PHE A 75 -19.16 1.50 17.25
CA PHE A 75 -17.75 1.77 17.07
C PHE A 75 -16.87 0.76 17.80
N LEU A 76 -15.66 0.53 17.29
CA LEU A 76 -14.71 -0.38 17.93
C LEU A 76 -14.29 0.09 19.33
N ALA A 77 -14.23 1.41 19.55
CA ALA A 77 -13.92 2.01 20.85
C ALA A 77 -14.95 1.71 21.95
N ASP A 78 -16.21 1.42 21.56
CA ASP A 78 -17.29 1.10 22.49
C ASP A 78 -16.99 -0.18 23.28
N ILE A 79 -16.22 -1.12 22.71
CA ILE A 79 -15.75 -2.32 23.43
C ILE A 79 -14.96 -1.91 24.68
N THR A 80 -14.10 -0.90 24.57
CA THR A 80 -13.25 -0.45 25.68
C THR A 80 -14.10 0.25 26.74
N TYR A 81 -15.06 1.08 26.35
CA TYR A 81 -16.01 1.71 27.28
C TYR A 81 -16.89 0.67 27.99
N PHE A 82 -17.45 -0.28 27.23
CA PHE A 82 -18.21 -1.39 27.77
C PHE A 82 -17.36 -2.24 28.73
N ALA A 83 -16.11 -2.54 28.36
CA ALA A 83 -15.19 -3.25 29.23
C ALA A 83 -14.92 -2.45 30.53
N ALA A 84 -14.72 -1.14 30.46
CA ALA A 84 -14.51 -0.31 31.65
C ALA A 84 -15.72 -0.35 32.61
N LEU A 85 -16.94 -0.26 32.07
CA LEU A 85 -18.18 -0.28 32.84
C LEU A 85 -18.53 -1.67 33.40
N SER A 86 -18.29 -2.73 32.62
CA SER A 86 -18.66 -4.10 32.98
C SER A 86 -17.69 -4.75 33.96
N TRP A 87 -18.23 -5.59 34.85
CA TRP A 87 -17.40 -6.40 35.74
C TRP A 87 -16.62 -7.47 34.96
N PRO A 88 -15.30 -7.64 35.18
CA PRO A 88 -14.48 -8.64 34.47
C PRO A 88 -15.04 -10.07 34.57
N ARG A 89 -15.66 -10.41 35.71
CA ARG A 89 -16.30 -11.71 35.92
C ARG A 89 -17.61 -11.91 35.15
N HIS A 90 -18.14 -10.89 34.48
CA HIS A 90 -19.32 -11.02 33.63
C HIS A 90 -18.96 -11.03 32.14
N ARG A 91 -17.83 -10.43 31.75
CA ARG A 91 -17.38 -10.35 30.34
C ARG A 91 -17.21 -11.73 29.69
N HIS A 92 -16.80 -12.74 30.45
CA HIS A 92 -16.68 -14.11 29.92
C HIS A 92 -18.03 -14.81 29.70
N LEU A 93 -19.15 -14.22 30.09
CA LEU A 93 -20.47 -14.79 29.83
C LEU A 93 -21.01 -14.37 28.46
N ILE A 94 -20.42 -13.35 27.83
CA ILE A 94 -20.84 -12.81 26.53
C ILE A 94 -20.59 -13.84 25.43
N ARG A 95 -21.64 -14.15 24.66
CA ARG A 95 -21.60 -15.16 23.59
C ARG A 95 -21.60 -14.57 22.19
N ARG A 96 -22.31 -13.45 21.98
CA ARG A 96 -22.51 -12.85 20.66
C ARG A 96 -22.23 -11.35 20.72
N LEU A 97 -21.34 -10.88 19.84
CA LEU A 97 -20.99 -9.48 19.72
C LEU A 97 -20.90 -9.06 18.25
N THR A 98 -21.53 -7.94 17.92
CA THR A 98 -21.37 -7.23 16.66
C THR A 98 -20.65 -5.92 16.92
N VAL A 99 -19.65 -5.58 16.10
CA VAL A 99 -18.93 -4.31 16.22
C VAL A 99 -18.57 -3.75 14.84
N THR A 100 -18.54 -2.43 14.73
CA THR A 100 -18.06 -1.73 13.53
C THR A 100 -16.59 -1.36 13.65
N TRP A 101 -15.80 -1.72 12.64
CA TRP A 101 -14.39 -1.39 12.54
C TRP A 101 -14.10 -0.53 11.30
N ARG A 102 -13.72 0.72 11.53
CA ARG A 102 -13.41 1.70 10.47
C ARG A 102 -11.89 1.88 10.34
N TRP A 103 -11.44 2.32 9.16
CA TRP A 103 -10.01 2.59 8.90
C TRP A 103 -9.41 3.67 9.82
N ARG A 104 -10.24 4.55 10.39
CA ARG A 104 -9.82 5.62 11.33
C ARG A 104 -9.66 5.16 12.77
N ASP A 105 -9.94 3.90 13.09
CA ASP A 105 -9.84 3.38 14.46
C ASP A 105 -8.37 3.14 14.84
N PHE A 106 -7.63 4.23 15.10
CA PHE A 106 -6.20 4.20 15.43
C PHE A 106 -5.87 3.34 16.67
N GLY A 107 -6.85 3.10 17.54
CA GLY A 107 -6.78 2.24 18.73
C GLY A 107 -7.32 0.81 18.53
N ALA A 108 -7.55 0.37 17.28
CA ALA A 108 -8.21 -0.93 17.01
C ALA A 108 -7.51 -2.11 17.71
N SER A 109 -6.18 -2.12 17.72
CA SER A 109 -5.38 -3.17 18.38
C SER A 109 -5.67 -3.28 19.89
N GLU A 110 -5.90 -2.15 20.56
CA GLU A 110 -6.24 -2.12 21.99
C GLU A 110 -7.70 -2.52 22.23
N CYS A 111 -8.61 -2.09 21.36
CA CYS A 111 -10.02 -2.48 21.45
C CYS A 111 -10.19 -4.00 21.28
N PHE A 112 -9.51 -4.63 20.31
CA PHE A 112 -9.49 -6.08 20.17
C PHE A 112 -8.79 -6.77 21.36
N ARG A 113 -7.81 -6.13 22.01
CA ARG A 113 -7.23 -6.66 23.25
C ARG A 113 -8.24 -6.66 24.40
N SER A 114 -9.06 -5.61 24.52
CA SER A 114 -10.18 -5.57 25.47
C SER A 114 -11.20 -6.68 25.17
N LEU A 115 -11.48 -6.93 23.89
CA LEU A 115 -12.35 -8.02 23.44
C LEU A 115 -11.80 -9.40 23.82
N ALA A 116 -10.48 -9.60 23.79
CA ALA A 116 -9.85 -10.86 24.22
C ALA A 116 -10.14 -11.24 25.69
N SER A 117 -10.65 -10.32 26.52
CA SER A 117 -11.12 -10.64 27.87
C SER A 117 -12.45 -11.41 27.90
N MET A 118 -13.20 -11.44 26.80
CA MET A 118 -14.46 -12.16 26.62
C MET A 118 -14.18 -13.60 26.16
N ARG A 119 -13.65 -14.43 27.07
CA ARG A 119 -13.10 -15.76 26.74
C ARG A 119 -14.08 -16.78 26.14
N ASN A 120 -15.38 -16.60 26.36
CA ASN A 120 -16.40 -17.52 25.84
C ASN A 120 -17.25 -16.85 24.75
N LEU A 121 -16.69 -15.87 24.04
CA LEU A 121 -17.33 -15.31 22.85
C LEU A 121 -17.42 -16.39 21.78
N ASP A 122 -18.64 -16.76 21.42
CA ASP A 122 -18.93 -17.84 20.46
C ASP A 122 -19.02 -17.26 19.04
N GLU A 123 -19.69 -16.11 18.88
CA GLU A 123 -19.86 -15.43 17.59
C GLU A 123 -19.41 -13.96 17.66
N LEU A 124 -18.54 -13.58 16.73
CA LEU A 124 -18.09 -12.20 16.52
C LEU A 124 -18.41 -11.76 15.09
N PHE A 125 -19.21 -10.71 14.96
CA PHE A 125 -19.51 -10.06 13.69
C PHE A 125 -18.80 -8.71 13.63
N ILE A 126 -18.01 -8.49 12.57
CA ILE A 126 -17.24 -7.24 12.39
C ILE A 126 -17.73 -6.57 11.12
N ARG A 127 -18.40 -5.41 11.25
CA ARG A 127 -18.75 -4.56 10.11
C ARG A 127 -17.51 -3.83 9.63
N VAL A 128 -17.14 -4.03 8.37
CA VAL A 128 -15.93 -3.47 7.76
C VAL A 128 -16.21 -2.99 6.35
N ASP A 129 -15.43 -2.01 5.92
CA ASP A 129 -15.28 -1.63 4.52
C ASP A 129 -13.80 -1.87 4.15
N GLU A 130 -13.49 -3.08 3.69
CA GLU A 130 -12.12 -3.51 3.42
C GLU A 130 -11.50 -2.71 2.26
N GLU A 131 -12.32 -2.32 1.29
CA GLU A 131 -11.92 -1.48 0.15
C GLU A 131 -11.55 -0.07 0.62
N GLU A 132 -12.38 0.58 1.46
CA GLU A 132 -12.03 1.90 2.02
C GLU A 132 -10.75 1.80 2.86
N MET A 133 -10.59 0.73 3.65
CA MET A 133 -9.37 0.50 4.44
C MET A 133 -8.13 0.44 3.54
N LEU A 134 -8.16 -0.36 2.47
CA LEU A 134 -7.07 -0.45 1.50
C LEU A 134 -6.81 0.89 0.82
N LEU A 135 -7.85 1.53 0.28
CA LEU A 135 -7.74 2.82 -0.40
C LEU A 135 -7.09 3.88 0.50
N LYS A 136 -7.46 3.93 1.79
CA LYS A 136 -6.89 4.91 2.74
C LYS A 136 -5.48 4.55 3.19
N MET A 137 -5.13 3.26 3.25
CA MET A 137 -3.77 2.82 3.53
C MET A 137 -2.83 3.12 2.35
N LEU A 138 -3.30 2.93 1.13
CA LEU A 138 -2.56 3.21 -0.11
C LEU A 138 -2.49 4.70 -0.43
N ASN A 139 -3.54 5.48 -0.16
CA ASN A 139 -3.54 6.94 -0.39
C ASN A 139 -2.57 7.70 0.51
N LYS A 140 -2.12 7.14 1.65
CA LYS A 140 -1.03 7.76 2.43
C LYS A 140 0.31 7.73 1.69
N SER A 141 0.45 6.89 0.67
CA SER A 141 1.55 6.91 -0.31
C SER A 141 1.06 7.58 -1.59
N ASN A 142 1.18 8.91 -1.66
CA ASN A 142 0.62 9.86 -2.64
C ASN A 142 0.89 9.62 -4.16
N PHE A 143 1.13 8.42 -4.68
CA PHE A 143 1.55 8.25 -6.08
C PHE A 143 0.79 7.24 -6.94
N HIS A 144 -0.16 6.45 -6.42
CA HIS A 144 -0.79 5.40 -7.23
C HIS A 144 -2.31 5.35 -7.10
N HIS A 145 -2.99 6.34 -7.68
CA HIS A 145 -4.45 6.33 -7.83
C HIS A 145 -4.94 5.38 -8.93
N THR A 146 -4.06 4.88 -9.81
CA THR A 146 -4.42 4.09 -10.99
C THR A 146 -4.55 2.58 -10.75
N LEU A 147 -4.23 2.06 -9.56
CA LEU A 147 -4.21 0.61 -9.30
C LEU A 147 -5.49 0.04 -8.66
N VAL A 148 -6.44 0.86 -8.22
CA VAL A 148 -7.53 0.41 -7.31
C VAL A 148 -8.80 -0.09 -8.03
N PHE A 149 -8.80 -0.23 -9.36
CA PHE A 149 -10.02 -0.62 -10.10
C PHE A 149 -10.09 -2.09 -10.52
N ASP A 150 -9.12 -2.94 -10.19
CA ASP A 150 -9.29 -4.38 -10.36
C ASP A 150 -10.00 -4.97 -9.12
N PRO A 151 -11.15 -5.64 -9.27
CA PRO A 151 -11.84 -6.30 -8.14
C PRO A 151 -11.02 -7.42 -7.49
N ARG A 152 -9.89 -7.83 -8.07
CA ARG A 152 -8.95 -8.78 -7.45
C ARG A 152 -7.88 -8.05 -6.66
N SER A 153 -7.91 -8.23 -5.34
CA SER A 153 -6.83 -7.78 -4.46
C SER A 153 -5.46 -8.30 -4.93
N THR A 154 -4.57 -7.36 -5.25
CA THR A 154 -3.18 -7.65 -5.62
C THR A 154 -2.41 -8.19 -4.40
N PRO A 155 -1.33 -8.97 -4.59
CA PRO A 155 -0.48 -9.40 -3.49
C PRO A 155 0.04 -8.23 -2.62
N GLN A 156 0.28 -7.07 -3.23
CA GLN A 156 0.72 -5.85 -2.58
C GLN A 156 -0.39 -5.23 -1.71
N GLU A 157 -1.62 -5.19 -2.19
CA GLU A 157 -2.81 -4.79 -1.41
C GLU A 157 -3.03 -5.73 -0.23
N ASN A 158 -2.92 -7.03 -0.46
CA ASN A 158 -3.06 -8.02 0.61
C ASN A 158 -2.02 -7.80 1.71
N LEU A 159 -0.78 -7.54 1.32
CA LEU A 159 0.29 -7.24 2.25
C LEU A 159 0.10 -5.88 2.94
N ALA A 160 -0.46 -4.87 2.27
CA ALA A 160 -0.85 -3.61 2.90
C ALA A 160 -1.91 -3.85 3.97
N MET A 161 -2.96 -4.62 3.65
CA MET A 161 -4.01 -4.96 4.62
C MET A 161 -3.46 -5.71 5.82
N LEU A 162 -2.58 -6.71 5.60
CA LEU A 162 -1.91 -7.46 6.68
C LEU A 162 -1.08 -6.58 7.62
N ARG A 163 -0.67 -5.37 7.19
CA ARG A 163 0.04 -4.38 8.02
C ARG A 163 -0.92 -3.46 8.80
N HIS A 164 -2.23 -3.57 8.63
CA HIS A 164 -3.18 -2.69 9.33
C HIS A 164 -3.04 -2.86 10.85
N PRO A 165 -2.88 -1.76 11.64
CA PRO A 165 -2.59 -1.84 13.08
C PRO A 165 -3.60 -2.66 13.89
N GLY A 166 -4.88 -2.66 13.50
CA GLY A 166 -5.91 -3.46 14.17
C GLY A 166 -5.75 -4.97 14.03
N LEU A 167 -5.09 -5.48 12.98
CA LEU A 167 -4.98 -6.93 12.74
C LEU A 167 -4.14 -7.64 13.81
N VAL A 168 -3.14 -6.97 14.37
CA VAL A 168 -2.32 -7.55 15.45
C VAL A 168 -3.15 -7.84 16.70
N GLY A 169 -4.12 -6.97 17.02
CA GLY A 169 -5.09 -7.20 18.09
C GLY A 169 -6.09 -8.29 17.73
N LEU A 170 -6.63 -8.23 16.51
CA LEU A 170 -7.62 -9.19 16.01
C LEU A 170 -7.08 -10.63 16.00
N LEU A 171 -5.86 -10.85 15.53
CA LEU A 171 -5.20 -12.17 15.48
C LEU A 171 -4.92 -12.79 16.86
N LYS A 172 -5.01 -12.02 17.95
CA LYS A 172 -4.91 -12.52 19.32
C LYS A 172 -6.23 -13.10 19.84
N LEU A 173 -7.34 -12.84 19.15
CA LEU A 173 -8.62 -13.41 19.51
C LEU A 173 -8.65 -14.91 19.20
N ARG A 174 -9.48 -15.62 19.97
CA ARG A 174 -9.82 -17.03 19.79
C ARG A 174 -11.33 -17.11 19.97
N VAL A 175 -12.06 -17.12 18.85
CA VAL A 175 -13.53 -17.02 18.83
C VAL A 175 -14.05 -18.09 17.89
N SER A 176 -15.01 -18.91 18.30
CA SER A 176 -15.45 -20.08 17.52
C SER A 176 -15.93 -19.73 16.11
N LYS A 177 -16.59 -18.58 15.94
CA LYS A 177 -17.11 -18.10 14.66
C LYS A 177 -16.86 -16.61 14.50
N VAL A 178 -16.12 -16.24 13.47
CA VAL A 178 -15.90 -14.83 13.09
C VAL A 178 -16.43 -14.60 11.69
N ARG A 179 -17.22 -13.54 11.52
CA ARG A 179 -17.72 -13.11 10.21
C ARG A 179 -17.47 -11.62 10.02
N PHE A 180 -16.85 -11.29 8.90
CA PHE A 180 -16.83 -9.92 8.40
C PHE A 180 -18.13 -9.69 7.63
N ILE A 181 -18.80 -8.59 7.89
CA ILE A 181 -20.11 -8.26 7.31
C ILE A 181 -20.09 -6.82 6.77
N GLU A 182 -21.04 -6.52 5.89
CA GLU A 182 -21.18 -5.21 5.29
C GLU A 182 -21.46 -4.11 6.33
N LEU A 183 -20.92 -2.92 6.05
CA LEU A 183 -21.11 -1.75 6.89
C LEU A 183 -22.44 -1.08 6.52
N ALA A 184 -23.46 -1.30 7.35
CA ALA A 184 -24.76 -0.63 7.23
C ALA A 184 -24.73 0.73 7.98
N ASN A 185 -25.00 1.83 7.27
CA ASN A 185 -25.27 3.15 7.86
C ASN A 185 -26.66 3.61 7.38
N ASP A 186 -27.62 3.78 8.29
CA ASP A 186 -28.93 4.43 8.02
C ASP A 186 -29.60 4.05 6.68
N GLY A 187 -29.55 2.77 6.31
CA GLY A 187 -30.18 2.24 5.10
C GLY A 187 -29.35 2.33 3.80
N ASP A 188 -28.17 2.95 3.83
CA ASP A 188 -27.20 2.96 2.74
C ASP A 188 -26.14 1.88 3.02
N MET A 189 -26.10 0.84 2.18
CA MET A 189 -25.08 -0.22 2.28
C MET A 189 -23.76 0.33 1.76
N ARG A 190 -22.80 0.58 2.66
CA ARG A 190 -21.52 1.19 2.32
C ARG A 190 -20.39 0.20 2.53
N GLY A 191 -20.05 -0.54 1.48
CA GLY A 191 -18.88 -1.42 1.48
C GLY A 191 -18.99 -2.63 2.42
N GLY A 192 -18.03 -3.53 2.29
CA GLY A 192 -18.02 -4.82 2.97
C GLY A 192 -16.64 -5.46 2.99
N PRO A 193 -16.54 -6.71 3.46
CA PRO A 193 -15.37 -7.52 3.16
C PRO A 193 -15.24 -7.71 1.64
N ILE A 194 -14.02 -7.71 1.12
CA ILE A 194 -13.80 -8.08 -0.28
C ILE A 194 -13.97 -9.60 -0.36
N PRO A 195 -14.84 -10.14 -1.24
CA PRO A 195 -14.98 -11.59 -1.40
C PRO A 195 -13.64 -12.24 -1.77
N GLY A 196 -13.14 -13.12 -0.91
CA GLY A 196 -11.82 -13.73 -1.10
C GLY A 196 -10.64 -12.84 -0.68
N GLY A 197 -10.91 -11.69 -0.07
CA GLY A 197 -9.93 -10.76 0.49
C GLY A 197 -9.20 -11.29 1.72
N VAL A 198 -8.29 -10.49 2.26
CA VAL A 198 -7.39 -10.87 3.37
C VAL A 198 -8.17 -11.19 4.63
N LEU A 199 -9.19 -10.38 4.93
CA LEU A 199 -9.97 -10.55 6.16
C LEU A 199 -10.65 -11.92 6.20
N GLU A 200 -11.34 -12.29 5.13
CA GLU A 200 -12.07 -13.56 5.07
C GLU A 200 -11.14 -14.76 4.92
N THR A 201 -10.15 -14.70 4.02
CA THR A 201 -9.36 -15.89 3.64
C THR A 201 -8.17 -16.15 4.55
N ILE A 202 -7.53 -15.11 5.09
CA ILE A 202 -6.32 -15.24 5.89
C ILE A 202 -6.60 -15.02 7.37
N ILE A 203 -7.39 -14.00 7.71
CA ILE A 203 -7.57 -13.58 9.10
C ILE A 203 -8.65 -14.40 9.81
N ALA A 204 -9.84 -14.57 9.21
CA ALA A 204 -10.93 -15.30 9.85
C ALA A 204 -10.52 -16.71 10.33
N PRO A 205 -9.87 -17.56 9.51
CA PRO A 205 -9.48 -18.91 9.95
C PRO A 205 -8.49 -18.89 11.12
N LYS A 206 -7.56 -17.93 11.14
CA LYS A 206 -6.58 -17.76 12.23
C LYS A 206 -7.24 -17.33 13.53
N VAL A 207 -8.24 -16.45 13.47
CA VAL A 207 -8.99 -16.02 14.65
C VAL A 207 -9.92 -17.12 15.17
N MET A 208 -10.51 -17.90 14.25
CA MET A 208 -11.35 -19.03 14.58
C MET A 208 -10.61 -20.19 15.27
N GLY A 209 -9.28 -20.08 15.39
CA GLY A 209 -8.47 -21.15 15.94
C GLY A 209 -8.58 -22.40 15.08
N SER A 210 -8.89 -22.25 13.78
CA SER A 210 -8.73 -23.32 12.80
C SER A 210 -7.27 -23.70 12.85
N GLU A 211 -7.00 -24.75 13.60
CA GLU A 211 -5.72 -25.39 13.75
C GLU A 211 -5.25 -25.83 12.37
N SER A 212 -4.62 -24.92 11.62
CA SER A 212 -3.71 -25.28 10.54
C SER A 212 -2.41 -25.88 11.11
N THR A 213 -2.47 -26.44 12.32
CA THR A 213 -1.60 -27.53 12.75
C THR A 213 -2.01 -28.80 12.00
N GLU A 214 -1.83 -28.81 10.68
CA GLU A 214 -1.02 -29.90 10.18
C GLU A 214 0.26 -29.84 11.01
N LYS A 215 0.38 -30.77 11.98
CA LYS A 215 1.68 -31.12 12.54
C LYS A 215 2.57 -31.28 11.32
N ARG A 216 3.42 -30.29 11.04
CA ARG A 216 4.50 -30.42 10.06
C ARG A 216 5.32 -31.59 10.58
N VAL A 217 4.96 -32.79 10.13
CA VAL A 217 5.79 -33.98 10.23
C VAL A 217 7.14 -33.48 9.74
N ASN A 218 8.16 -33.60 10.58
CA ASN A 218 9.54 -33.25 10.25
C ASN A 218 10.01 -34.11 9.07
N LYS A 219 9.46 -33.87 7.88
CA LYS A 219 9.98 -34.37 6.61
C LYS A 219 11.36 -33.77 6.54
N ARG A 220 12.38 -34.63 6.50
CA ARG A 220 13.78 -34.22 6.32
C ARG A 220 13.81 -33.11 5.27
N ALA A 221 14.37 -31.96 5.66
CA ALA A 221 14.44 -30.81 4.77
C ALA A 221 15.09 -31.25 3.45
N PHE A 222 14.44 -30.90 2.35
CA PHE A 222 14.94 -31.23 1.02
C PHE A 222 16.28 -30.51 0.79
N PRO A 223 17.37 -31.23 0.43
CA PRO A 223 18.68 -30.60 0.22
C PRO A 223 18.67 -29.81 -1.09
N PHE A 224 18.36 -28.51 -1.03
CA PHE A 224 18.20 -27.65 -2.21
C PHE A 224 19.39 -27.71 -3.20
N LEU A 225 20.63 -27.82 -2.68
CA LEU A 225 21.84 -27.91 -3.51
C LEU A 225 22.02 -29.27 -4.22
N SER A 226 21.22 -30.29 -3.90
CA SER A 226 21.22 -31.55 -4.65
C SER A 226 20.46 -31.47 -5.98
N LEU A 227 19.72 -30.37 -6.22
CA LEU A 227 19.13 -30.08 -7.52
C LEU A 227 20.22 -29.78 -8.55
N SER A 228 19.95 -30.02 -9.84
CA SER A 228 20.84 -29.54 -10.89
C SER A 228 20.82 -28.01 -10.98
N PRO A 229 21.89 -27.36 -11.50
CA PRO A 229 21.93 -25.91 -11.65
C PRO A 229 20.75 -25.35 -12.46
N GLU A 230 20.27 -26.07 -13.48
CA GLU A 230 19.15 -25.64 -14.32
C GLU A 230 17.85 -25.58 -13.50
N LEU A 231 17.60 -26.57 -12.65
CA LEU A 231 16.44 -26.57 -11.76
C LEU A 231 16.54 -25.48 -10.70
N ARG A 232 17.73 -25.23 -10.15
CA ARG A 232 17.93 -24.11 -9.21
C ARG A 232 17.67 -22.77 -9.87
N ASN A 233 18.21 -22.54 -11.07
CA ASN A 233 17.96 -21.33 -11.85
C ASN A 233 16.47 -21.14 -12.13
N ARG A 234 15.76 -22.21 -12.51
CA ARG A 234 14.31 -22.13 -12.71
C ARG A 234 13.54 -21.75 -11.43
N ILE A 235 13.99 -22.22 -10.27
CA ILE A 235 13.42 -21.83 -8.99
C ILE A 235 13.75 -20.37 -8.66
N TYR A 236 14.97 -19.91 -8.94
CA TYR A 236 15.35 -18.52 -8.78
C TYR A 236 14.53 -17.60 -9.68
N ASP A 237 14.30 -17.96 -10.94
CA ASP A 237 13.43 -17.20 -11.86
C ASP A 237 12.03 -17.03 -11.25
N LEU A 238 11.41 -18.13 -10.82
CA LEU A 238 10.07 -18.12 -10.23
C LEU A 238 9.98 -17.31 -8.92
N LEU A 239 11.07 -17.24 -8.15
CA LEU A 239 11.09 -16.58 -6.84
C LEU A 239 11.52 -15.11 -6.91
N LEU A 240 12.46 -14.79 -7.80
CA LEU A 240 13.14 -13.49 -7.86
C LEU A 240 12.63 -12.61 -8.98
N GLN A 241 11.94 -13.15 -9.99
CA GLN A 241 11.23 -12.35 -10.98
C GLN A 241 9.88 -11.93 -10.38
N LEU A 242 9.74 -10.65 -10.08
CA LEU A 242 8.52 -10.10 -9.49
C LEU A 242 7.62 -9.51 -10.58
N ASP A 243 6.32 -9.68 -10.40
CA ASP A 243 5.33 -9.04 -11.26
C ASP A 243 5.30 -7.53 -10.95
N GLY A 244 5.95 -6.76 -11.81
CA GLY A 244 5.99 -5.30 -11.78
C GLY A 244 7.30 -4.70 -11.26
N PRO A 245 7.42 -3.36 -11.33
CA PRO A 245 8.64 -2.67 -10.93
C PRO A 245 8.85 -2.70 -9.41
N ILE A 246 10.09 -2.88 -9.00
CA ILE A 246 10.50 -2.93 -7.60
C ILE A 246 10.91 -1.53 -7.16
N SER A 247 10.37 -1.04 -6.05
CA SER A 247 10.86 0.20 -5.42
C SER A 247 11.81 -0.10 -4.26
N PRO A 248 13.13 0.15 -4.40
CA PRO A 248 14.07 -0.05 -3.30
C PRO A 248 13.77 0.95 -2.18
N SER A 249 13.39 0.44 -1.02
CA SER A 249 13.20 1.25 0.17
C SER A 249 14.42 1.17 1.09
N PRO A 250 14.90 2.27 1.67
CA PRO A 250 15.93 2.24 2.70
C PRO A 250 15.39 1.69 4.03
N LYS A 251 14.06 1.63 4.20
CA LYS A 251 13.46 0.99 5.36
C LYS A 251 13.78 -0.49 5.29
N GLU A 252 14.14 -1.09 6.44
CA GLU A 252 14.26 -2.53 6.55
C GLU A 252 13.07 -3.18 5.83
N PRO A 253 13.29 -4.19 4.97
CA PRO A 253 12.19 -4.87 4.30
C PRO A 253 11.18 -5.19 5.39
N SER A 254 9.95 -4.71 5.26
CA SER A 254 8.98 -4.63 6.37
C SER A 254 8.73 -5.94 7.13
N SER A 255 9.19 -7.07 6.58
CA SER A 255 9.25 -8.39 7.20
C SER A 255 10.30 -8.49 8.33
N ALA A 256 11.21 -7.53 8.47
CA ALA A 256 12.26 -7.46 9.47
C ALA A 256 11.92 -6.54 10.67
N SER A 257 10.65 -6.14 10.85
CA SER A 257 10.30 -5.29 11.98
C SER A 257 10.79 -5.86 13.32
N ASN A 258 11.50 -5.00 14.08
CA ASN A 258 12.15 -5.31 15.35
C ASN A 258 11.19 -5.73 16.48
N THR A 259 9.87 -5.70 16.25
CA THR A 259 8.84 -6.22 17.17
C THR A 259 8.74 -7.75 17.16
N GLY A 260 9.41 -8.44 16.22
CA GLY A 260 9.31 -9.90 16.04
C GLY A 260 10.18 -10.79 16.94
N ARG A 261 11.01 -10.27 17.87
CA ARG A 261 11.78 -11.15 18.77
C ARG A 261 10.93 -11.85 19.84
N ALA A 262 9.70 -11.40 20.10
CA ALA A 262 8.90 -11.89 21.23
C ALA A 262 7.83 -12.94 20.89
N LEU A 263 7.45 -13.11 19.62
CA LEU A 263 6.43 -14.11 19.24
C LEU A 263 6.83 -14.74 17.91
N GLY A 264 7.13 -16.04 17.93
CA GLY A 264 7.51 -16.87 16.79
C GLY A 264 6.41 -17.05 15.74
N THR A 265 5.90 -15.96 15.17
CA THR A 265 5.04 -15.98 14.00
C THR A 265 5.88 -16.01 12.73
N ASP A 266 5.57 -16.94 11.83
CA ASP A 266 6.15 -17.08 10.49
C ASP A 266 6.23 -15.71 9.79
N ARG A 267 7.42 -15.12 9.80
CA ARG A 267 7.75 -13.93 9.01
C ARG A 267 7.59 -14.34 7.54
N THR A 268 6.86 -13.56 6.75
CA THR A 268 6.96 -13.65 5.29
C THR A 268 8.38 -13.25 4.91
N ALA A 269 9.25 -14.25 4.76
CA ALA A 269 10.64 -14.04 4.40
C ALA A 269 10.67 -13.24 3.09
N SER A 270 11.48 -12.18 3.05
CA SER A 270 11.73 -11.47 1.80
C SER A 270 12.20 -12.48 0.76
N ALA A 271 11.77 -12.37 -0.50
CA ALA A 271 12.29 -13.21 -1.58
C ALA A 271 13.84 -13.14 -1.64
N LEU A 272 14.41 -11.98 -1.29
CA LEU A 272 15.85 -11.74 -1.20
C LEU A 272 16.55 -12.52 -0.08
N SER A 273 15.81 -13.12 0.86
CA SER A 273 16.41 -13.96 1.90
C SER A 273 17.14 -15.17 1.32
N ILE A 274 16.74 -15.65 0.12
CA ILE A 274 17.44 -16.74 -0.57
C ILE A 274 18.88 -16.35 -0.93
N LEU A 275 19.11 -15.07 -1.28
CA LEU A 275 20.43 -14.55 -1.63
C LEU A 275 21.38 -14.49 -0.41
N ALA A 276 20.84 -14.59 0.81
CA ALA A 276 21.61 -14.58 2.05
C ALA A 276 21.91 -15.98 2.59
N VAL A 277 21.47 -17.05 1.92
CA VAL A 277 21.59 -18.43 2.44
C VAL A 277 23.03 -18.94 2.37
N ASN A 278 23.67 -18.87 1.19
CA ASN A 278 25.07 -19.23 0.99
C ASN A 278 25.65 -18.55 -0.26
N HIS A 279 26.98 -18.59 -0.41
CA HIS A 279 27.69 -17.95 -1.52
C HIS A 279 27.31 -18.50 -2.90
N GLN A 280 27.16 -19.82 -3.04
CA GLN A 280 26.81 -20.43 -4.32
C GLN A 280 25.43 -19.96 -4.81
N ILE A 281 24.42 -20.01 -3.93
CA ILE A 281 23.06 -19.54 -4.23
C ILE A 281 23.08 -18.04 -4.55
N HIS A 282 23.85 -17.25 -3.79
CA HIS A 282 24.00 -15.83 -4.06
C HIS A 282 24.53 -15.59 -5.48
N ASP A 283 25.63 -16.24 -5.86
CA ASP A 283 26.30 -16.00 -7.13
C ASP A 283 25.47 -16.49 -8.33
N GLU A 284 24.73 -17.60 -8.18
CA GLU A 284 23.79 -18.10 -9.19
C GLU A 284 22.57 -17.17 -9.36
N ALA A 285 22.02 -16.65 -8.26
CA ALA A 285 20.70 -16.04 -8.25
C ALA A 285 20.71 -14.49 -8.30
N VAL A 286 21.79 -13.84 -7.87
CA VAL A 286 21.86 -12.36 -7.80
C VAL A 286 21.69 -11.72 -9.18
N GLY A 287 22.25 -12.33 -10.22
CA GLY A 287 22.12 -11.85 -11.60
C GLY A 287 20.68 -11.90 -12.10
N ILE A 288 19.96 -12.99 -11.79
CA ILE A 288 18.55 -13.16 -12.15
C ILE A 288 17.70 -12.02 -11.57
N PHE A 289 17.94 -11.67 -10.31
CA PHE A 289 17.20 -10.58 -9.65
C PHE A 289 17.45 -9.22 -10.32
N TYR A 290 18.70 -8.81 -10.52
CA TYR A 290 18.97 -7.48 -11.08
C TYR A 290 18.68 -7.36 -12.58
N HIS A 291 18.75 -8.48 -13.32
CA HIS A 291 18.56 -8.48 -14.77
C HIS A 291 17.10 -8.49 -15.20
N HIS A 292 16.25 -9.25 -14.52
CA HIS A 292 14.86 -9.46 -14.95
C HIS A 292 13.84 -8.50 -14.32
N ASN A 293 14.23 -7.77 -13.27
CA ASN A 293 13.32 -6.84 -12.60
C ASN A 293 13.58 -5.39 -13.02
N ALA A 294 12.51 -4.64 -13.21
CA ALA A 294 12.56 -3.20 -13.36
C ALA A 294 12.62 -2.53 -11.98
N PHE A 295 13.36 -1.42 -11.87
CA PHE A 295 13.48 -0.67 -10.62
C PHE A 295 12.84 0.71 -10.75
N ILE A 296 11.96 1.06 -9.80
CA ILE A 296 11.29 2.35 -9.75
C ILE A 296 11.72 3.17 -8.53
N PHE A 297 12.21 4.38 -8.78
CA PHE A 297 12.69 5.29 -7.74
C PHE A 297 11.83 6.54 -7.69
N HIS A 298 11.08 6.70 -6.59
CA HIS A 298 10.25 7.89 -6.37
C HIS A 298 11.04 9.13 -5.93
N HIS A 299 12.29 8.96 -5.51
CA HIS A 299 13.14 10.03 -5.03
C HIS A 299 14.55 9.86 -5.60
N ILE A 300 15.12 10.95 -6.13
CA ILE A 300 16.46 10.92 -6.72
C ILE A 300 17.54 10.51 -5.70
N LEU A 301 17.38 10.88 -4.43
CA LEU A 301 18.24 10.47 -3.31
C LEU A 301 18.31 8.94 -3.15
N HIS A 302 17.20 8.24 -3.38
CA HIS A 302 17.16 6.78 -3.27
C HIS A 302 17.92 6.14 -4.42
N LEU A 303 17.75 6.64 -5.66
CA LEU A 303 18.52 6.19 -6.82
C LEU A 303 20.02 6.41 -6.59
N HIS A 304 20.40 7.61 -6.14
CA HIS A 304 21.78 7.97 -5.83
C HIS A 304 22.43 6.99 -4.84
N GLY A 305 21.80 6.83 -3.67
CA GLY A 305 22.31 5.94 -2.63
C GLY A 305 22.29 4.46 -3.04
N PHE A 306 21.32 4.05 -3.88
CA PHE A 306 21.25 2.71 -4.44
C PHE A 306 22.44 2.44 -5.35
N ILE A 307 22.69 3.25 -6.38
CA ILE A 307 23.80 3.05 -7.31
C ILE A 307 25.14 3.04 -6.58
N GLN A 308 25.36 3.98 -5.65
CA GLN A 308 26.61 4.06 -4.89
C GLN A 308 26.90 2.80 -4.07
N LYS A 309 25.88 2.17 -3.48
CA LYS A 309 26.02 0.95 -2.68
C LYS A 309 26.21 -0.32 -3.51
N LEU A 310 25.91 -0.27 -4.81
CA LEU A 310 26.13 -1.41 -5.70
C LEU A 310 27.59 -1.52 -6.10
N GLY A 311 28.09 -2.75 -6.09
CA GLY A 311 29.38 -3.08 -6.71
C GLY A 311 29.27 -3.10 -8.23
N SER A 312 30.40 -3.01 -8.92
CA SER A 312 30.49 -2.95 -10.40
C SER A 312 29.72 -4.07 -11.09
N VAL A 313 29.86 -5.31 -10.62
CA VAL A 313 29.17 -6.49 -11.18
C VAL A 313 27.65 -6.35 -11.13
N ARG A 314 27.10 -5.87 -10.01
CA ARG A 314 25.64 -5.66 -9.87
C ARG A 314 25.15 -4.49 -10.72
N ARG A 315 25.96 -3.43 -10.86
CA ARG A 315 25.64 -2.30 -11.73
C ARG A 315 25.52 -2.71 -13.20
N SER A 316 26.37 -3.61 -13.67
CA SER A 316 26.28 -4.14 -15.05
C SER A 316 25.10 -5.08 -15.30
N MET A 317 24.39 -5.52 -14.24
CA MET A 317 23.24 -6.41 -14.37
C MET A 317 21.91 -5.65 -14.46
N ILE A 318 21.86 -4.38 -14.02
CA ILE A 318 20.61 -3.59 -14.03
C ILE A 318 20.27 -3.16 -15.45
N THR A 319 19.06 -3.49 -15.89
CA THR A 319 18.60 -3.27 -17.27
C THR A 319 17.52 -2.21 -17.39
N ASP A 320 16.60 -2.08 -16.43
CA ASP A 320 15.43 -1.18 -16.51
C ASP A 320 15.29 -0.32 -15.24
N ILE A 321 15.31 1.01 -15.43
CA ILE A 321 15.11 1.99 -14.36
C ILE A 321 14.03 3.00 -14.77
N THR A 322 13.05 3.18 -13.90
CA THR A 322 12.13 4.33 -13.92
C THR A 322 12.45 5.24 -12.74
N VAL A 323 12.61 6.54 -12.96
CA VAL A 323 12.88 7.52 -11.90
C VAL A 323 11.87 8.66 -11.96
N TYR A 324 11.25 8.96 -10.83
CA TYR A 324 10.50 10.19 -10.66
C TYR A 324 11.47 11.33 -10.41
N TYR A 325 11.42 12.32 -11.30
CA TYR A 325 12.25 13.49 -11.24
C TYR A 325 11.83 14.37 -10.07
N GLU A 326 12.77 14.61 -9.17
CA GLU A 326 12.66 15.56 -8.06
C GLU A 326 14.03 16.21 -7.93
N ASP A 327 14.14 17.50 -8.25
CA ASP A 327 15.40 18.20 -8.04
C ASP A 327 15.53 18.70 -6.61
N PHE A 328 16.64 18.31 -5.99
CA PHE A 328 17.03 18.76 -4.66
C PHE A 328 18.32 19.56 -4.78
N GLU A 329 18.19 20.87 -4.75
CA GLU A 329 19.33 21.77 -4.75
C GLU A 329 19.82 22.04 -3.32
N ARG A 330 21.12 21.87 -3.09
CA ARG A 330 21.75 22.30 -1.83
C ARG A 330 23.08 22.96 -2.13
N GLY A 331 23.21 24.24 -1.76
CA GLY A 331 24.42 25.02 -2.02
C GLY A 331 24.66 25.29 -3.52
N GLY A 332 23.58 25.38 -4.32
CA GLY A 332 23.67 25.62 -5.77
C GLY A 332 24.09 24.39 -6.59
N ILE A 333 24.14 23.21 -5.98
CA ILE A 333 24.43 21.94 -6.65
C ILE A 333 23.11 21.16 -6.75
N SER A 334 22.70 20.83 -7.97
CA SER A 334 21.60 19.91 -8.21
C SER A 334 22.04 18.48 -7.93
N LEU A 335 21.28 17.77 -7.11
CA LEU A 335 21.51 16.35 -6.86
C LEU A 335 21.24 15.49 -8.11
N VAL A 336 20.37 15.96 -9.01
CA VAL A 336 20.07 15.25 -10.25
C VAL A 336 21.30 15.20 -11.14
N ASP A 337 22.03 16.31 -11.30
CA ASP A 337 23.29 16.33 -12.07
C ASP A 337 24.28 15.27 -11.53
N LEU A 338 24.47 15.23 -10.21
CA LEU A 338 25.35 14.25 -9.58
C LEU A 338 24.87 12.81 -9.79
N THR A 339 23.55 12.59 -9.76
CA THR A 339 22.96 11.24 -9.82
C THR A 339 22.90 10.71 -11.25
N PHE A 340 22.58 11.57 -12.22
CA PHE A 340 22.53 11.19 -13.63
C PHE A 340 23.92 10.90 -14.19
N ASP A 341 24.98 11.53 -13.67
CA ASP A 341 26.34 11.11 -13.99
C ASP A 341 26.63 9.65 -13.59
N LEU A 342 26.11 9.22 -12.43
CA LEU A 342 26.30 7.85 -11.95
C LEU A 342 25.58 6.81 -12.82
N LEU A 343 24.57 7.20 -13.61
CA LEU A 343 23.90 6.30 -14.56
C LEU A 343 24.88 5.77 -15.61
N LYS A 344 25.95 6.52 -15.95
CA LYS A 344 27.03 6.04 -16.83
C LYS A 344 27.72 4.78 -16.29
N SER A 345 27.68 4.56 -14.98
CA SER A 345 28.26 3.36 -14.36
C SER A 345 27.37 2.12 -14.45
N LEU A 346 26.12 2.28 -14.90
CA LEU A 346 25.18 1.19 -15.13
C LEU A 346 25.32 0.68 -16.57
N THR A 347 26.42 -0.02 -16.87
CA THR A 347 26.75 -0.47 -18.23
C THR A 347 25.73 -1.48 -18.83
N GLY A 348 24.91 -2.09 -17.97
CA GLY A 348 23.81 -2.97 -18.36
C GLY A 348 22.51 -2.25 -18.70
N LEU A 349 22.40 -0.95 -18.44
CA LEU A 349 21.14 -0.21 -18.56
C LEU A 349 20.67 -0.21 -20.02
N ARG A 350 19.47 -0.76 -20.25
CA ARG A 350 18.82 -0.86 -21.56
C ARG A 350 17.59 0.03 -21.65
N LYS A 351 16.88 0.23 -20.56
CA LYS A 351 15.69 1.08 -20.50
C LYS A 351 15.80 2.09 -19.37
N LEU A 352 15.59 3.35 -19.71
CA LEU A 352 15.57 4.46 -18.76
C LEU A 352 14.34 5.33 -19.00
N GLU A 353 13.46 5.40 -18.02
CA GLU A 353 12.30 6.29 -18.02
C GLU A 353 12.43 7.35 -16.93
N VAL A 354 12.33 8.62 -17.30
CA VAL A 354 12.33 9.75 -16.36
C VAL A 354 10.94 10.38 -16.35
N LEU A 355 10.25 10.23 -15.22
CA LEU A 355 8.91 10.76 -14.99
C LEU A 355 8.99 12.09 -14.27
N MET A 356 8.73 13.17 -15.00
CA MET A 356 8.65 14.51 -14.45
C MET A 356 7.21 14.86 -14.10
N ARG A 357 7.06 15.84 -13.21
CA ARG A 357 5.78 16.47 -12.97
C ARG A 357 5.96 17.96 -12.77
N TYR A 358 5.34 18.75 -13.65
CA TYR A 358 5.45 20.22 -13.64
C TYR A 358 6.90 20.73 -13.70
N GLN A 359 7.78 20.02 -14.42
CA GLN A 359 9.19 20.44 -14.57
C GLN A 359 9.40 21.25 -15.84
N LEU A 360 8.63 20.96 -16.90
CA LEU A 360 8.59 21.81 -18.10
C LEU A 360 7.92 23.15 -17.81
N PHE A 361 6.90 23.15 -16.97
CA PHE A 361 6.17 24.34 -16.57
C PHE A 361 5.59 24.15 -15.18
N THR A 362 5.50 25.22 -14.40
CA THR A 362 4.76 25.16 -13.14
C THR A 362 3.26 25.27 -13.38
N ARG A 363 2.45 24.83 -12.41
CA ARG A 363 0.99 25.07 -12.44
C ARG A 363 0.64 26.56 -12.60
N LYS A 364 1.46 27.45 -12.02
CA LYS A 364 1.29 28.91 -12.17
C LYS A 364 1.63 29.34 -13.59
N ASP A 365 2.74 28.88 -14.16
CA ASP A 365 3.11 29.22 -15.54
C ASP A 365 2.01 28.80 -16.51
N TRP A 366 1.47 27.59 -16.35
CA TRP A 366 0.34 27.13 -17.15
C TRP A 366 -0.84 28.08 -17.05
N GLN A 367 -1.24 28.50 -15.85
CA GLN A 367 -2.38 29.40 -15.66
C GLN A 367 -2.16 30.79 -16.26
N HIS A 368 -0.94 31.33 -16.20
CA HIS A 368 -0.65 32.71 -16.61
C HIS A 368 -0.26 32.83 -18.08
N TYR A 369 0.41 31.81 -18.63
CA TYR A 369 1.06 31.88 -19.94
C TYR A 369 0.49 30.90 -20.95
N CYS A 370 -0.59 30.17 -20.63
CA CYS A 370 -1.30 29.33 -21.59
C CYS A 370 -1.65 30.14 -22.85
N GLY A 371 -1.37 29.58 -24.02
CA GLY A 371 -1.58 30.24 -25.31
C GLY A 371 -0.54 31.30 -25.67
N SER A 372 0.45 31.57 -24.80
CA SER A 372 1.48 32.56 -25.05
C SER A 372 2.84 31.92 -25.38
N PRO A 373 3.70 32.59 -26.18
CA PRO A 373 5.07 32.13 -26.43
C PRO A 373 5.95 32.08 -25.17
N GLU A 374 5.54 32.75 -24.09
CA GLU A 374 6.30 32.81 -22.84
C GLU A 374 6.32 31.46 -22.11
N LEU A 375 5.25 30.65 -22.24
CA LEU A 375 5.22 29.29 -21.69
C LEU A 375 6.30 28.42 -22.36
N LEU A 376 6.42 28.47 -23.69
CA LEU A 376 7.42 27.72 -24.44
C LEU A 376 8.85 28.15 -24.11
N ARG A 377 9.08 29.45 -23.87
CA ARG A 377 10.41 29.95 -23.48
C ARG A 377 10.91 29.36 -22.17
N ARG A 378 10.00 29.02 -21.26
CA ARG A 378 10.31 28.41 -19.95
C ARG A 378 10.42 26.89 -20.03
N ALA A 379 9.69 26.26 -20.95
CA ALA A 379 9.60 24.82 -21.10
C ALA A 379 10.67 24.20 -22.01
N ASN A 380 11.95 24.57 -21.81
CA ASN A 380 13.06 23.90 -22.50
C ASN A 380 13.57 22.71 -21.68
N PRO A 381 13.40 21.46 -22.14
CA PRO A 381 13.89 20.28 -21.41
C PRO A 381 15.41 20.31 -21.18
N CYS A 382 16.20 20.91 -22.08
CA CYS A 382 17.65 21.02 -21.94
C CYS A 382 18.10 21.94 -20.80
N LEU A 383 17.20 22.79 -20.27
CA LEU A 383 17.50 23.68 -19.14
C LEU A 383 17.16 23.02 -17.79
N ILE A 384 16.48 21.88 -17.79
CA ILE A 384 16.18 21.12 -16.59
C ILE A 384 17.47 20.44 -16.10
N PRO A 385 17.84 20.57 -14.80
CA PRO A 385 19.04 19.95 -14.25
C PRO A 385 19.12 18.45 -14.54
N GLY A 386 20.30 17.97 -14.92
CA GLY A 386 20.60 16.59 -15.30
C GLY A 386 20.27 16.22 -16.75
N MET A 387 19.32 16.88 -17.40
CA MET A 387 18.79 16.41 -18.70
C MET A 387 19.83 16.38 -19.81
N LYS A 388 20.76 17.34 -19.84
CA LYS A 388 21.88 17.33 -20.80
C LYS A 388 22.80 16.11 -20.61
N MET A 389 22.93 15.60 -19.39
CA MET A 389 23.80 14.46 -19.10
C MET A 389 23.29 13.16 -19.71
N LEU A 390 21.98 13.07 -19.98
CA LEU A 390 21.37 11.92 -20.63
C LEU A 390 21.87 11.72 -22.07
N PHE A 391 22.29 12.79 -22.76
CA PHE A 391 22.93 12.71 -24.09
C PHE A 391 24.32 12.08 -24.05
N ALA A 392 24.94 11.93 -22.87
CA ALA A 392 26.22 11.26 -22.71
C ALA A 392 26.07 9.76 -22.38
N LEU A 393 24.85 9.27 -22.17
CA LEU A 393 24.58 7.84 -21.98
C LEU A 393 24.69 7.10 -23.30
N ARG A 394 25.08 5.82 -23.25
CA ARG A 394 25.28 4.96 -24.42
C ARG A 394 24.74 3.56 -24.14
N GLY A 395 24.29 2.89 -25.19
CA GLY A 395 23.82 1.50 -25.11
C GLY A 395 22.45 1.32 -24.46
N ILE A 396 21.70 2.40 -24.26
CA ILE A 396 20.30 2.37 -23.83
C ILE A 396 19.44 2.15 -25.07
N THR A 397 18.65 1.08 -25.09
CA THR A 397 17.76 0.74 -26.21
C THR A 397 16.48 1.57 -26.20
N SER A 398 16.01 1.98 -25.02
CA SER A 398 14.82 2.80 -24.85
C SER A 398 15.06 3.85 -23.77
N ILE A 399 15.13 5.12 -24.19
CA ILE A 399 15.19 6.26 -23.28
C ILE A 399 13.96 7.13 -23.50
N CYS A 400 13.24 7.43 -22.43
CA CYS A 400 12.01 8.21 -22.50
C CYS A 400 11.91 9.17 -21.32
N ILE A 401 11.52 10.41 -21.61
CA ILE A 401 11.23 11.43 -20.61
C ILE A 401 9.79 11.86 -20.80
N ARG A 402 9.03 11.86 -19.71
CA ARG A 402 7.61 12.20 -19.68
C ARG A 402 7.37 13.30 -18.67
N ASP A 403 6.38 14.15 -18.90
CA ASP A 403 5.87 15.07 -17.88
C ASP A 403 4.39 14.73 -17.66
N GLU A 404 4.08 14.07 -16.55
CA GLU A 404 2.71 13.61 -16.22
C GLU A 404 1.72 14.79 -16.21
N ALA A 405 2.18 15.98 -15.81
CA ALA A 405 1.31 17.15 -15.79
C ALA A 405 1.03 17.70 -17.19
N LEU A 406 1.94 17.54 -18.14
CA LEU A 406 1.70 17.88 -19.54
C LEU A 406 0.68 16.92 -20.15
N GLU A 407 0.82 15.62 -19.90
CA GLU A 407 -0.10 14.58 -20.35
C GLU A 407 -1.52 14.82 -19.81
N ASP A 408 -1.65 15.07 -18.49
CA ASP A 408 -2.92 15.43 -17.85
C ASP A 408 -3.56 16.66 -18.51
N LYS A 409 -2.77 17.68 -18.87
CA LYS A 409 -3.26 18.91 -19.49
C LYS A 409 -3.65 18.71 -20.95
N TYR A 410 -2.90 17.91 -21.68
CA TYR A 410 -3.22 17.52 -23.04
C TYR A 410 -4.56 16.77 -23.09
N ASP A 411 -4.72 15.76 -22.25
CA ASP A 411 -5.94 14.96 -22.18
C ASP A 411 -7.15 15.78 -21.74
N ALA A 412 -6.98 16.63 -20.72
CA ALA A 412 -8.05 17.53 -20.27
C ALA A 412 -8.48 18.54 -21.34
N ALA A 413 -7.53 19.13 -22.08
CA ALA A 413 -7.84 20.06 -23.16
C ALA A 413 -8.51 19.36 -24.35
N ARG A 414 -8.11 18.12 -24.66
CA ARG A 414 -8.69 17.31 -25.72
C ARG A 414 -10.14 16.91 -25.43
N GLN A 415 -10.49 16.67 -24.17
CA GLN A 415 -11.84 16.29 -23.76
C GLN A 415 -12.85 17.46 -23.74
N GLN A 416 -12.40 18.72 -23.79
CA GLN A 416 -13.28 19.90 -23.65
C GLN A 416 -13.03 20.95 -24.75
N PRO A 417 -13.37 20.70 -26.03
CA PRO A 417 -13.03 21.62 -27.12
C PRO A 417 -13.78 22.97 -27.13
N ASP A 418 -14.89 23.13 -26.39
CA ASP A 418 -15.88 24.18 -26.65
C ASP A 418 -15.59 25.60 -26.09
N THR A 419 -14.39 25.90 -25.59
CA THR A 419 -14.05 27.27 -25.15
C THR A 419 -12.79 27.80 -25.82
N ASP A 420 -12.74 29.11 -26.09
CA ASP A 420 -11.55 29.80 -26.63
C ASP A 420 -10.30 29.52 -25.78
N TRP A 421 -10.48 29.50 -24.44
CA TRP A 421 -9.43 29.13 -23.50
C TRP A 421 -8.93 27.70 -23.71
N ASN A 422 -9.83 26.75 -23.92
CA ASN A 422 -9.46 25.35 -24.17
C ASN A 422 -8.73 25.19 -25.51
N THR A 423 -9.08 25.98 -26.53
CA THR A 423 -8.35 25.99 -27.80
C THR A 423 -6.90 26.47 -27.63
N MET A 424 -6.68 27.53 -26.86
CA MET A 424 -5.32 28.02 -26.54
C MET A 424 -4.54 27.02 -25.68
N ALA A 425 -5.21 26.38 -24.72
CA ALA A 425 -4.62 25.36 -23.87
C ALA A 425 -4.23 24.11 -24.66
N LEU A 426 -5.08 23.65 -25.58
CA LEU A 426 -4.81 22.53 -26.45
C LEU A 426 -3.61 22.80 -27.35
N ARG A 427 -3.56 23.95 -28.04
CA ARG A 427 -2.39 24.34 -28.87
C ARG A 427 -1.09 24.38 -28.08
N SER A 428 -1.15 24.88 -26.84
CA SER A 428 0.02 24.92 -25.95
C SER A 428 0.46 23.52 -25.53
N ALA A 429 -0.49 22.67 -25.17
CA ALA A 429 -0.24 21.27 -24.82
C ALA A 429 0.36 20.52 -26.01
N GLU A 430 -0.26 20.62 -27.19
CA GLU A 430 0.22 20.01 -28.44
C GLU A 430 1.66 20.42 -28.76
N LYS A 431 1.97 21.72 -28.72
CA LYS A 431 3.33 22.19 -29.01
C LYS A 431 4.34 21.70 -27.98
N LEU A 432 3.99 21.64 -26.70
CA LEU A 432 4.87 21.08 -25.66
C LEU A 432 5.05 19.58 -25.79
N THR A 433 4.00 18.84 -26.19
CA THR A 433 4.10 17.41 -26.51
C THR A 433 5.07 17.19 -27.67
N GLN A 434 4.96 17.98 -28.75
CA GLN A 434 5.91 17.93 -29.87
C GLN A 434 7.35 18.25 -29.45
N VAL A 435 7.55 19.21 -28.54
CA VAL A 435 8.87 19.53 -27.96
C VAL A 435 9.43 18.31 -27.22
N MET A 436 8.62 17.62 -26.42
CA MET A 436 9.04 16.43 -25.68
C MET A 436 9.32 15.24 -26.60
N GLU A 437 8.48 15.01 -27.61
CA GLU A 437 8.71 13.98 -28.64
C GLU A 437 10.03 14.21 -29.38
N HIS A 438 10.28 15.45 -29.79
CA HIS A 438 11.54 15.82 -30.45
C HIS A 438 12.75 15.64 -29.53
N PHE A 439 12.64 16.02 -28.25
CA PHE A 439 13.69 15.81 -27.27
C PHE A 439 14.00 14.33 -27.04
N ASN A 440 12.96 13.49 -26.91
CA ASN A 440 13.10 12.05 -26.77
C ASN A 440 13.72 11.40 -28.03
N ALA A 441 13.32 11.84 -29.23
CA ALA A 441 13.92 11.38 -30.47
C ALA A 441 15.42 11.72 -30.55
N ALA A 442 15.80 12.94 -30.16
CA ALA A 442 17.20 13.34 -30.08
C ALA A 442 18.01 12.53 -29.05
N LEU A 443 17.41 12.21 -27.90
CA LEU A 443 18.04 11.33 -26.90
C LEU A 443 18.24 9.92 -27.43
N GLN A 444 17.29 9.39 -28.20
CA GLN A 444 17.41 8.09 -28.85
C GLN A 444 18.55 8.08 -29.89
N GLN A 445 18.67 9.12 -30.72
CA GLN A 445 19.82 9.27 -31.64
C GLN A 445 21.15 9.41 -30.89
N ALA A 446 21.17 10.09 -29.75
CA ALA A 446 22.38 10.19 -28.94
C ALA A 446 22.88 8.81 -28.46
N GLN A 447 22.00 7.80 -28.33
CA GLN A 447 22.40 6.44 -27.98
C GLN A 447 23.19 5.74 -29.08
N THR A 448 23.04 6.15 -30.35
CA THR A 448 23.83 5.66 -31.50
C THR A 448 25.10 6.49 -31.75
N GLY A 449 25.34 7.52 -30.94
CA GLY A 449 26.52 8.39 -31.02
C GLY A 449 26.28 9.73 -31.74
N LYS A 450 25.11 9.92 -32.35
CA LYS A 450 24.72 11.16 -33.03
C LYS A 450 24.15 12.15 -32.03
N VAL A 451 24.98 13.09 -31.54
CA VAL A 451 24.55 14.09 -30.55
C VAL A 451 24.12 15.37 -31.25
N ASN A 452 22.85 15.75 -31.12
CA ASN A 452 22.35 17.02 -31.65
C ASN A 452 22.83 18.20 -30.79
N HIS A 453 23.98 18.77 -31.17
CA HIS A 453 24.57 19.92 -30.47
C HIS A 453 23.70 21.17 -30.49
N ALA A 454 22.89 21.37 -31.54
CA ALA A 454 22.01 22.52 -31.64
C ALA A 454 20.97 22.55 -30.52
N LEU A 455 20.42 21.40 -30.11
CA LEU A 455 19.51 21.31 -28.96
C LEU A 455 20.20 21.65 -27.63
N LEU A 456 21.47 21.30 -27.49
CA LEU A 456 22.23 21.50 -26.26
C LEU A 456 22.73 22.95 -26.09
N GLU A 457 23.00 23.64 -27.19
CA GLU A 457 23.56 24.99 -27.22
C GLU A 457 22.49 26.07 -27.35
N ASP A 458 21.44 25.86 -28.16
CA ASP A 458 20.35 26.82 -28.32
C ASP A 458 19.36 26.75 -27.15
N LYS A 459 19.29 27.81 -26.35
CA LYS A 459 18.35 27.88 -25.22
C LYS A 459 16.88 28.10 -25.64
N LYS A 460 16.62 28.35 -26.93
CA LYS A 460 15.30 28.74 -27.46
C LYS A 460 14.82 27.87 -28.63
N TRP A 461 15.43 26.72 -28.88
CA TRP A 461 15.05 25.83 -29.98
C TRP A 461 13.56 25.45 -29.94
N GLN A 462 12.99 25.29 -28.73
CA GLN A 462 11.61 24.88 -28.50
C GLN A 462 10.57 25.94 -28.90
N VAL A 463 11.00 27.21 -29.05
CA VAL A 463 10.13 28.32 -29.46
C VAL A 463 10.07 28.44 -31.00
N ARG A 464 10.94 27.73 -31.72
CA ARG A 464 10.97 27.78 -33.18
C ARG A 464 9.77 27.04 -33.78
N ASP A 465 9.32 27.51 -34.94
CA ASP A 465 8.27 26.84 -35.70
C ASP A 465 8.74 25.47 -36.19
N LYS A 466 10.01 25.41 -36.64
CA LYS A 466 10.71 24.18 -37.02
C LYS A 466 11.80 23.87 -36.00
N PHE A 467 11.78 22.66 -35.47
CA PHE A 467 12.83 22.18 -34.57
C PHE A 467 14.14 21.92 -35.33
N PRO A 468 15.30 21.94 -34.65
CA PRO A 468 16.56 21.55 -35.27
C PRO A 468 16.43 20.18 -35.94
N GLU A 469 16.97 20.02 -37.14
CA GLU A 469 16.91 18.75 -37.85
C GLU A 469 17.68 17.67 -37.06
N LEU A 470 17.07 16.49 -36.97
CA LEU A 470 17.72 15.29 -36.44
C LEU A 470 18.43 14.62 -37.61
N GLU A 471 19.65 14.14 -37.43
CA GLU A 471 20.41 13.50 -38.51
C GLU A 471 19.68 12.23 -38.96
N ASP A 472 19.28 12.14 -40.22
CA ASP A 472 18.60 10.95 -40.75
C ASP A 472 19.47 9.69 -40.59
N ASP A 473 18.84 8.58 -40.24
CA ASP A 473 19.55 7.31 -40.05
C ASP A 473 20.08 6.70 -41.37
N GLU A 474 19.54 7.12 -42.52
CA GLU A 474 19.84 6.53 -43.83
C GLU A 474 21.16 6.98 -44.46
N ALA A 475 21.71 8.13 -44.06
CA ALA A 475 22.90 8.71 -44.72
C ALA A 475 24.22 7.96 -44.45
N VAL A 476 24.26 7.04 -43.47
CA VAL A 476 25.51 6.34 -43.08
C VAL A 476 25.70 5.01 -43.84
N THR A 477 24.66 4.48 -44.50
CA THR A 477 24.74 3.18 -45.17
C THR A 477 25.32 3.21 -46.59
N THR A 478 25.53 4.37 -47.20
CA THR A 478 25.87 4.47 -48.64
C THR A 478 27.32 4.83 -48.98
N GLU A 479 28.17 5.22 -48.03
CA GLU A 479 29.57 5.59 -48.35
C GLU A 479 30.61 4.47 -48.24
N TYR A 480 30.23 3.24 -47.83
CA TYR A 480 31.10 2.06 -47.96
C TYR A 480 30.82 1.24 -49.23
N GLY A 481 30.46 1.94 -50.31
CA GLY A 481 30.46 1.40 -51.67
C GLY A 481 31.89 1.03 -52.07
N ILE A 482 32.14 -0.28 -52.03
CA ILE A 482 33.36 -0.98 -52.44
C ILE A 482 33.76 -0.53 -53.86
N GLU A 483 34.86 0.22 -53.99
CA GLU A 483 35.67 0.17 -55.22
C GLU A 483 36.35 -1.20 -55.26
N VAL A 484 35.83 -2.08 -56.14
CA VAL A 484 36.49 -3.34 -56.54
C VAL A 484 37.43 -3.06 -57.69
#